data_AF-A0AAV4LT08-F1
#
_entry.id   AF-A0AAV4LT08-F1
#
_cell.length_a   1.000
_cell.length_b   1.000
_cell.length_c   1.000
_cell.angle_alpha   90.00
_cell.angle_beta   90.00
_cell.angle_gamma   90.00
#
_symmetry.space_group_name_H-M   'P 1'
#
loop_
_entity.id
_entity.type
_entity.pdbx_description
1 polymer ?
#
loop_
_entity_poly.entity_id
_entity_poly.type
_entity_poly.pdbx_seq_one_letter_code
_entity_poly.pdbx_strand_id
1 'polypeptide(L)'
;MNSRSREEIKKRVNMLLDTDLSANNLFRAVNQYALTVPNYYIGVVPMEAYQFARLDRMVRKQLYEKGAHKHCANISRLYLPRKELGGGLHNLEFRAEMMLLNLWLTLSADENKSTRRAAILQHHRQTYSHASLITTYLHDKYGLTIRDNEAIPKTIQHLRKLQNRSLYNVISTTKLHKLLFSRRELDSVDLEESTLWLRKSMLTPQEEAKLINLQDRNLQWMSSKKNHKKCGKYLDVGKQMKFQTFSKHDTEIVIIPWVVTYSFVLRELGVAATGIT
;
A
#
# COMPACT_ATOMS: atom_id res chain seq x y z
N MET A 1 -15.52 -1.82 17.67
CA MET A 1 -16.33 -1.89 16.43
C MET A 1 -17.29 -3.08 16.46
N ASN A 2 -18.58 -2.86 16.16
CA ASN A 2 -19.62 -3.88 16.14
C ASN A 2 -19.27 -5.01 15.15
N SER A 3 -19.65 -6.25 15.48
CA SER A 3 -19.45 -7.45 14.62
C SER A 3 -19.93 -7.21 13.19
N ARG A 4 -21.11 -6.59 13.05
CA ARG A 4 -21.74 -6.26 11.78
C ARG A 4 -20.86 -5.43 10.84
N SER A 5 -20.19 -4.39 11.33
CA SER A 5 -19.36 -3.53 10.48
C SER A 5 -18.11 -4.28 9.97
N ARG A 6 -17.59 -5.22 10.77
CA ARG A 6 -16.44 -6.04 10.38
C ARG A 6 -16.84 -7.05 9.30
N GLU A 7 -17.99 -7.68 9.47
CA GLU A 7 -18.57 -8.60 8.48
C GLU A 7 -18.87 -7.89 7.16
N GLU A 8 -19.39 -6.67 7.23
CA GLU A 8 -19.65 -5.85 6.05
C GLU A 8 -18.36 -5.54 5.27
N ILE A 9 -17.27 -5.14 5.95
CA ILE A 9 -15.97 -4.94 5.29
C ILE A 9 -15.51 -6.23 4.63
N LYS A 10 -15.60 -7.37 5.33
CA LYS A 10 -15.20 -8.67 4.79
C LYS A 10 -16.01 -9.03 3.54
N LYS A 11 -17.33 -8.84 3.59
CA LYS A 11 -18.25 -9.08 2.47
C LYS A 11 -17.86 -8.24 1.25
N ARG A 12 -17.65 -6.93 1.45
CA ARG A 12 -17.26 -6.01 0.37
C ARG A 12 -15.93 -6.37 -0.26
N VAL A 13 -14.93 -6.72 0.56
CA VAL A 13 -13.60 -7.13 0.07
C VAL A 13 -13.71 -8.42 -0.75
N ASN A 14 -14.47 -9.41 -0.27
CA ASN A 14 -14.63 -10.67 -1.00
C ASN A 14 -15.36 -10.48 -2.32
N MET A 15 -16.45 -9.71 -2.33
CA MET A 15 -17.17 -9.36 -3.55
C MET A 15 -16.26 -8.70 -4.58
N LEU A 16 -15.38 -7.77 -4.16
CA LEU A 16 -14.41 -7.14 -5.06
C LEU A 16 -13.34 -8.12 -5.54
N LEU A 17 -12.89 -9.04 -4.69
CA LEU A 17 -11.88 -10.03 -5.05
C LEU A 17 -12.39 -11.11 -6.00
N ASP A 18 -13.71 -11.29 -6.09
CA ASP A 18 -14.36 -12.21 -7.02
C ASP A 18 -14.60 -11.58 -8.41
N THR A 19 -14.30 -10.29 -8.59
CA THR A 19 -14.42 -9.61 -9.89
C THR A 19 -13.15 -9.72 -10.73
N ASP A 20 -13.30 -9.62 -12.06
CA ASP A 20 -12.20 -9.63 -13.03
C ASP A 20 -11.50 -8.25 -13.19
N LEU A 21 -11.42 -7.48 -12.10
CA LEU A 21 -10.76 -6.17 -12.12
C LEU A 21 -9.23 -6.34 -12.21
N SER A 22 -8.58 -5.46 -12.98
CA SER A 22 -7.12 -5.32 -12.93
C SER A 22 -6.66 -4.93 -11.52
N ALA A 23 -5.42 -5.28 -11.17
CA ALA A 23 -4.87 -5.03 -9.84
C ALA A 23 -5.03 -3.56 -9.39
N ASN A 24 -4.67 -2.61 -10.26
CA ASN A 24 -4.82 -1.18 -9.98
C ASN A 24 -6.28 -0.79 -9.67
N ASN A 25 -7.22 -1.28 -10.47
CA ASN A 25 -8.63 -0.99 -10.29
C ASN A 25 -9.20 -1.68 -9.03
N LEU A 26 -8.76 -2.90 -8.74
CA LEU A 26 -9.13 -3.62 -7.52
C LEU A 26 -8.71 -2.84 -6.27
N PHE A 27 -7.44 -2.44 -6.15
CA PHE A 27 -6.97 -1.72 -4.97
C PHE A 27 -7.64 -0.34 -4.84
N ARG A 28 -7.90 0.33 -5.97
CA ARG A 28 -8.70 1.57 -5.98
C ARG A 28 -10.11 1.32 -5.45
N ALA A 29 -10.79 0.27 -5.92
CA ALA A 29 -12.12 -0.11 -5.47
C ALA A 29 -12.14 -0.48 -3.98
N VAL A 30 -11.17 -1.26 -3.51
CA VAL A 30 -11.03 -1.61 -2.08
C VAL A 30 -10.89 -0.34 -1.22
N ASN A 31 -10.03 0.60 -1.62
CA ASN A 31 -9.80 1.85 -0.89
C ASN A 31 -11.04 2.76 -0.83
N GLN A 32 -11.82 2.79 -1.92
CA GLN A 32 -13.00 3.66 -2.07
C GLN A 32 -14.30 3.03 -1.55
N TYR A 33 -14.45 1.71 -1.59
CA TYR A 33 -15.71 1.04 -1.27
C TYR A 33 -15.67 0.22 0.03
N ALA A 34 -14.62 -0.58 0.23
CA ALA A 34 -14.50 -1.43 1.42
C ALA A 34 -13.94 -0.65 2.61
N LEU A 35 -12.85 0.10 2.40
CA LEU A 35 -12.18 0.85 3.45
C LEU A 35 -12.89 2.16 3.85
N THR A 36 -14.00 2.50 3.20
CA THR A 36 -14.83 3.65 3.59
C THR A 36 -15.83 3.34 4.70
N VAL A 37 -16.18 2.07 4.92
CA VAL A 37 -17.05 1.64 6.02
C VAL A 37 -16.56 2.12 7.40
N PRO A 38 -15.27 1.95 7.79
CA PRO A 38 -14.81 2.42 9.09
C PRO A 38 -14.83 3.94 9.24
N ASN A 39 -14.82 4.72 8.15
CA ASN A 39 -14.79 6.18 8.21
C ASN A 39 -15.98 6.76 8.99
N TYR A 40 -17.16 6.15 8.92
CA TYR A 40 -18.35 6.61 9.63
C TYR A 40 -18.24 6.45 11.15
N TYR A 41 -17.37 5.57 11.62
CA TYR A 41 -17.22 5.26 13.04
C TYR A 41 -16.02 5.99 13.67
N ILE A 42 -15.04 6.40 12.85
CA ILE A 42 -13.84 7.09 13.34
C ILE A 42 -14.23 8.44 13.92
N GLY A 43 -13.89 8.68 15.19
CA GLY A 43 -14.21 9.91 15.92
C GLY A 43 -15.58 9.92 16.59
N VAL A 44 -16.48 8.99 16.23
CA VAL A 44 -17.81 8.83 16.85
C VAL A 44 -17.78 7.73 17.90
N VAL A 45 -17.22 6.57 17.55
CA VAL A 45 -17.07 5.43 18.46
C VAL A 45 -15.66 5.46 19.04
N PRO A 46 -15.49 5.31 20.37
CA PRO A 46 -14.17 5.22 20.98
C PRO A 46 -13.49 3.93 20.48
N MET A 47 -12.54 4.09 19.57
CA MET A 47 -11.76 3.01 18.98
C MET A 47 -10.28 3.30 19.16
N GLU A 48 -9.55 2.28 19.60
CA GLU A 48 -8.10 2.33 19.77
C GLU A 48 -7.35 1.86 18.51
N ALA A 49 -6.07 2.22 18.41
CA ALA A 49 -5.18 1.84 17.31
C ALA A 49 -5.20 0.33 17.01
N TYR A 50 -5.19 -0.53 18.05
CA TYR A 50 -5.18 -1.98 17.88
C TYR A 50 -6.41 -2.52 17.14
N GLN A 51 -7.56 -1.85 17.27
CA GLN A 51 -8.80 -2.26 16.61
C GLN A 51 -8.68 -2.06 15.10
N PHE A 52 -8.06 -0.95 14.67
CA PHE A 52 -7.77 -0.70 13.25
C PHE A 52 -6.75 -1.69 12.71
N ALA A 53 -5.69 -1.99 13.48
CA ALA A 53 -4.70 -3.01 13.14
C ALA A 53 -5.33 -4.38 12.86
N ARG A 54 -6.31 -4.77 13.68
CA ARG A 54 -7.04 -6.03 13.56
C ARG A 54 -7.91 -6.07 12.30
N LEU A 55 -8.55 -4.96 11.94
CA LEU A 55 -9.34 -4.85 10.71
C LEU A 55 -8.45 -4.91 9.47
N ASP A 56 -7.33 -4.21 9.50
CA ASP A 56 -6.34 -4.26 8.44
C ASP A 56 -5.80 -5.68 8.21
N ARG A 57 -5.44 -6.38 9.29
CA ARG A 57 -4.99 -7.78 9.23
C ARG A 57 -6.05 -8.69 8.60
N MET A 58 -7.33 -8.45 8.89
CA MET A 58 -8.43 -9.19 8.27
C MET A 58 -8.50 -8.93 6.76
N VAL A 59 -8.41 -7.68 6.32
CA VAL A 59 -8.40 -7.33 4.88
C VAL A 59 -7.22 -8.00 4.19
N ARG A 60 -6.02 -7.91 4.76
CA ARG A 60 -4.82 -8.58 4.21
C ARG A 60 -4.97 -10.10 4.14
N LYS A 61 -5.64 -10.71 5.12
CA LYS A 61 -5.92 -12.16 5.08
C LYS A 61 -6.78 -12.53 3.87
N GLN A 62 -7.82 -11.76 3.55
CA GLN A 62 -8.65 -12.01 2.36
C GLN A 62 -7.84 -11.81 1.07
N LEU A 63 -7.01 -10.76 0.99
CA LEU A 63 -6.11 -10.55 -0.16
C LEU A 63 -5.14 -11.72 -0.36
N TYR A 64 -4.64 -12.29 0.73
CA TYR A 64 -3.77 -13.47 0.70
C TYR A 64 -4.50 -14.72 0.22
N GLU A 65 -5.69 -14.99 0.76
CA GLU A 65 -6.51 -16.16 0.39
C GLU A 65 -6.86 -16.16 -1.11
N LYS A 66 -7.13 -14.98 -1.69
CA LYS A 66 -7.43 -14.82 -3.12
C LYS A 66 -6.17 -14.62 -4.00
N GLY A 67 -4.99 -14.64 -3.39
CA GLY A 67 -3.71 -14.59 -4.09
C GLY A 67 -3.27 -13.21 -4.61
N ALA A 68 -4.01 -12.14 -4.28
CA ALA A 68 -3.69 -10.74 -4.61
C ALA A 68 -2.53 -10.16 -3.78
N HIS A 69 -2.11 -10.86 -2.74
CA HIS A 69 -0.87 -10.60 -2.01
C HIS A 69 -0.19 -11.93 -1.65
N LYS A 70 1.14 -11.98 -1.67
CA LYS A 70 1.90 -13.20 -1.35
C LYS A 70 2.55 -13.09 0.03
N HIS A 71 2.65 -14.22 0.74
CA HIS A 71 3.20 -14.28 2.10
C HIS A 71 4.63 -13.72 2.22
N CYS A 72 5.46 -13.89 1.20
CA CYS A 72 6.86 -13.42 1.21
C CYS A 72 7.04 -12.00 0.65
N ALA A 73 5.95 -11.34 0.23
CA ALA A 73 6.00 -9.95 -0.20
C ALA A 73 5.99 -9.03 1.02
N ASN A 74 6.56 -7.84 0.86
CA ASN A 74 6.68 -6.88 1.93
C ASN A 74 5.32 -6.20 2.19
N ILE A 75 4.84 -6.32 3.44
CA ILE A 75 3.62 -5.66 3.88
C ILE A 75 3.74 -4.14 3.83
N SER A 76 4.89 -3.55 4.19
CA SER A 76 5.08 -2.10 4.14
C SER A 76 4.99 -1.57 2.71
N ARG A 77 5.47 -2.34 1.74
CA ARG A 77 5.36 -2.02 0.31
C ARG A 77 3.91 -2.04 -0.18
N LEU A 78 3.06 -2.91 0.38
CA LEU A 78 1.64 -2.96 0.04
C LEU A 78 0.94 -1.61 0.29
N TYR A 79 1.37 -0.89 1.33
CA TYR A 79 0.80 0.41 1.70
C TYR A 79 1.42 1.62 0.99
N LEU A 80 2.56 1.44 0.33
CA LEU A 80 3.20 2.52 -0.41
C LEU A 80 2.38 2.91 -1.65
N PRO A 81 2.45 4.17 -2.09
CA PRO A 81 1.84 4.60 -3.34
C PRO A 81 2.39 3.81 -4.54
N ARG A 82 1.54 3.53 -5.53
CA ARG A 82 1.95 2.85 -6.79
C ARG A 82 3.02 3.61 -7.58
N LYS A 83 3.03 4.95 -7.46
CA LYS A 83 4.09 5.83 -8.01
C LYS A 83 5.45 5.61 -7.37
N GLU A 84 5.50 5.02 -6.19
CA GLU A 84 6.72 4.77 -5.44
C GLU A 84 6.98 3.26 -5.30
N LEU A 85 6.68 2.50 -6.37
CA LEU A 85 6.82 1.04 -6.44
C LEU A 85 5.94 0.25 -5.45
N GLY A 86 4.97 0.89 -4.79
CA GLY A 86 4.08 0.27 -3.81
C GLY A 86 2.86 -0.43 -4.41
N GLY A 87 2.11 -1.14 -3.55
CA GLY A 87 0.88 -1.84 -3.92
C GLY A 87 -0.37 -0.95 -3.95
N GLY A 88 -0.34 0.20 -3.29
CA GLY A 88 -1.42 1.18 -3.29
C GLY A 88 -2.64 0.85 -2.42
N LEU A 89 -2.55 -0.10 -1.49
CA LEU A 89 -3.59 -0.31 -0.47
C LEU A 89 -3.46 0.77 0.61
N HIS A 90 -4.56 1.34 1.09
CA HIS A 90 -4.49 2.28 2.22
C HIS A 90 -4.39 1.52 3.55
N ASN A 91 -3.44 1.91 4.39
CA ASN A 91 -3.37 1.43 5.77
C ASN A 91 -4.50 2.06 6.59
N LEU A 92 -5.30 1.23 7.26
CA LEU A 92 -6.45 1.67 8.07
C LEU A 92 -6.04 2.49 9.30
N GLU A 93 -4.92 2.16 9.95
CA GLU A 93 -4.40 2.93 11.08
C GLU A 93 -4.01 4.33 10.62
N PHE A 94 -3.25 4.42 9.52
CA PHE A 94 -2.81 5.71 8.98
C PHE A 94 -4.00 6.59 8.56
N ARG A 95 -5.02 5.97 7.97
CA ARG A 95 -6.27 6.64 7.61
C ARG A 95 -7.01 7.14 8.85
N ALA A 96 -7.10 6.32 9.90
CA ALA A 96 -7.75 6.71 11.16
C ALA A 96 -7.02 7.86 11.86
N GLU A 97 -5.70 7.79 11.94
CA GLU A 97 -4.84 8.85 12.49
C GLU A 97 -5.08 10.19 11.77
N MET A 98 -5.06 10.19 10.43
CA MET A 98 -5.33 11.39 9.64
C MET A 98 -6.75 11.94 9.88
N MET A 99 -7.76 11.07 9.93
CA MET A 99 -9.14 11.48 10.14
C MET A 99 -9.36 12.06 11.54
N LEU A 100 -8.78 11.44 12.57
CA LEU A 100 -8.85 11.92 13.95
C LEU A 100 -8.12 13.25 14.10
N LEU A 101 -6.94 13.39 13.51
CA LEU A 101 -6.21 14.67 13.53
C LEU A 101 -7.00 15.77 12.82
N ASN A 102 -7.58 15.48 11.65
CA ASN A 102 -8.40 16.45 10.93
C ASN A 102 -9.65 16.86 11.75
N LEU A 103 -10.31 15.89 12.39
CA LEU A 103 -11.44 16.17 13.28
C LEU A 103 -11.01 17.05 14.46
N TRP A 104 -9.90 16.72 15.11
CA TRP A 104 -9.39 17.48 16.25
C TRP A 104 -9.04 18.92 15.89
N LEU A 105 -8.31 19.12 14.78
CA LEU A 105 -7.90 20.45 14.31
C LEU A 105 -9.10 21.29 13.87
N THR A 106 -10.08 20.70 13.19
CA THR A 106 -11.29 21.43 12.76
C THR A 106 -12.19 21.81 13.93
N LEU A 107 -12.31 20.97 14.96
CA LEU A 107 -13.04 21.32 16.17
C LEU A 107 -12.31 22.41 16.98
N SER A 108 -10.98 22.31 17.10
CA SER A 108 -10.17 23.30 17.82
C SER A 108 -10.18 24.67 17.13
N ALA A 109 -10.06 24.71 15.81
CA ALA A 109 -10.06 25.97 15.04
C ALA A 109 -11.39 26.74 15.13
N ASP A 110 -12.50 26.03 15.33
CA ASP A 110 -13.84 26.60 15.41
C ASP A 110 -14.41 26.61 16.84
N GLU A 111 -13.57 26.36 17.87
CA GLU A 111 -13.97 26.37 19.29
C GLU A 111 -14.61 27.71 19.67
N ASN A 112 -14.00 28.82 19.26
CA ASN A 112 -14.52 30.17 19.55
C ASN A 112 -15.71 30.58 18.66
N LYS A 113 -15.96 29.86 17.56
CA LYS A 113 -17.02 30.21 16.58
C LYS A 113 -18.33 29.49 16.86
N SER A 114 -18.30 28.30 17.45
CA SER A 114 -19.49 27.47 17.63
C SER A 114 -19.53 26.84 19.01
N THR A 115 -20.55 27.21 19.78
CA THR A 115 -20.85 26.63 21.11
C THR A 115 -21.01 25.12 21.06
N ARG A 116 -21.66 24.60 20.00
CA ARG A 116 -21.80 23.15 19.79
C ARG A 116 -20.45 22.46 19.62
N ARG A 117 -19.55 23.02 18.81
CA ARG A 117 -18.22 22.43 18.58
C ARG A 117 -17.35 22.49 19.83
N ALA A 118 -17.42 23.61 20.58
CA ALA A 118 -16.76 23.74 21.87
C ALA A 118 -17.24 22.67 22.87
N ALA A 119 -18.55 22.43 22.96
CA ALA A 119 -19.10 21.39 23.83
C ALA A 119 -18.63 19.97 23.44
N ILE A 120 -18.58 19.66 22.14
CA ILE A 120 -18.04 18.39 21.63
C ILE A 120 -16.57 18.24 22.00
N LEU A 121 -15.77 19.30 21.80
CA LEU A 121 -14.35 19.30 22.11
C LEU A 121 -14.11 19.11 23.61
N GLN A 122 -14.90 19.77 24.45
CA GLN A 122 -14.87 19.60 25.91
C GLN A 122 -15.21 18.16 26.30
N HIS A 123 -16.23 17.55 25.69
CA HIS A 123 -16.58 16.14 25.92
C HIS A 123 -15.42 15.19 25.57
N HIS A 124 -14.75 15.41 24.44
CA HIS A 124 -13.58 14.61 24.06
C HIS A 124 -12.42 14.76 25.05
N ARG A 125 -12.18 15.98 25.56
CA ARG A 125 -11.17 16.26 26.59
C ARG A 125 -11.51 15.55 27.90
N GLN A 126 -12.76 15.61 28.35
CA GLN A 126 -13.22 14.97 29.60
C GLN A 126 -13.17 13.44 29.54
N THR A 127 -13.49 12.87 28.38
CA THR A 127 -13.53 11.42 28.19
C THR A 127 -12.13 10.83 27.93
N TYR A 128 -11.08 11.66 27.89
CA TYR A 128 -9.72 11.26 27.49
C TYR A 128 -9.70 10.40 26.23
N SER A 129 -10.52 10.79 25.26
CA SER A 129 -10.68 10.00 24.04
C SER A 129 -9.37 9.96 23.24
N HIS A 130 -9.17 8.90 22.45
CA HIS A 130 -8.02 8.84 21.53
C HIS A 130 -7.95 10.06 20.59
N ALA A 131 -9.09 10.68 20.30
CA ALA A 131 -9.15 11.92 19.50
C ALA A 131 -8.49 13.11 20.21
N SER A 132 -8.61 13.25 21.54
CA SER A 132 -7.97 14.36 22.28
C SER A 132 -6.48 14.15 22.47
N LEU A 133 -6.03 12.90 22.52
CA LEU A 133 -4.62 12.53 22.68
C LEU A 133 -3.91 12.32 21.34
N ILE A 134 -4.58 12.60 20.21
CA ILE A 134 -4.03 12.28 18.88
C ILE A 134 -2.76 13.08 18.59
N THR A 135 -2.68 14.33 19.05
CA THR A 135 -1.54 15.21 18.79
C THR A 135 -0.29 14.71 19.50
N THR A 136 -0.40 14.33 20.77
CA THR A 136 0.70 13.74 21.56
C THR A 136 1.08 12.37 21.01
N TYR A 137 0.10 11.52 20.70
CA TYR A 137 0.36 10.20 20.11
C TYR A 137 1.12 10.29 18.77
N LEU A 138 0.75 11.22 17.88
CA LEU A 138 1.43 11.41 16.60
C LEU A 138 2.81 12.05 16.76
N HIS A 139 2.98 12.92 17.76
CA HIS A 139 4.29 13.45 18.13
C HIS A 139 5.22 12.32 18.59
N ASP A 140 4.76 11.43 19.48
CA ASP A 140 5.60 10.36 20.01
C ASP A 140 5.92 9.28 18.95
N LYS A 141 4.96 8.99 18.05
CA LYS A 141 5.12 7.95 17.03
C LYS A 141 5.93 8.41 15.81
N TYR A 142 5.74 9.66 15.37
CA TYR A 142 6.31 10.17 14.10
C TYR A 142 7.18 11.41 14.25
N GLY A 143 7.23 12.04 15.44
CA GLY A 143 7.85 13.34 15.63
C GLY A 143 7.06 14.50 15.02
N LEU A 144 5.74 14.36 14.86
CA LEU A 144 4.91 15.41 14.26
C LEU A 144 4.80 16.61 15.21
N THR A 145 5.31 17.76 14.79
CA THR A 145 5.10 19.06 15.45
C THR A 145 4.02 19.84 14.71
N ILE A 146 3.01 20.30 15.44
CA ILE A 146 1.92 21.11 14.90
C ILE A 146 2.24 22.57 15.20
N ARG A 147 2.27 23.42 14.17
CA ARG A 147 2.49 24.86 14.31
C ARG A 147 1.15 25.58 14.30
N ASP A 148 0.95 26.54 15.21
CA ASP A 148 -0.35 27.19 15.43
C ASP A 148 -0.91 27.92 14.21
N ASN A 149 -0.05 28.39 13.30
CA ASN A 149 -0.43 29.14 12.10
C ASN A 149 -0.46 28.29 10.80
N GLU A 150 -0.29 26.97 10.90
CA GLU A 150 -0.29 26.12 9.72
C GLU A 150 -1.72 25.74 9.28
N ALA A 151 -1.99 25.87 7.98
CA ALA A 151 -3.27 25.44 7.43
C ALA A 151 -3.46 23.92 7.58
N ILE A 152 -4.64 23.49 8.05
CA ILE A 152 -4.98 22.07 8.30
C ILE A 152 -4.57 21.13 7.14
N PRO A 153 -4.83 21.45 5.85
CA PRO A 153 -4.44 20.57 4.75
C PRO A 153 -2.93 20.33 4.65
N LYS A 154 -2.11 21.32 4.99
CA LYS A 154 -0.64 21.21 4.97
C LYS A 154 -0.15 20.28 6.07
N THR A 155 -0.70 20.40 7.29
CA THR A 155 -0.37 19.50 8.40
C THR A 155 -0.75 18.05 8.09
N ILE A 156 -1.92 17.81 7.48
CA ILE A 156 -2.32 16.45 7.04
C ILE A 156 -1.39 15.91 5.94
N GLN A 157 -0.98 16.75 4.99
CA GLN A 157 0.00 16.36 3.97
C GLN A 157 1.36 16.02 4.60
N HIS A 158 1.78 16.78 5.60
CA HIS A 158 3.01 16.53 6.35
C HIS A 158 2.93 15.18 7.10
N LEU A 159 1.83 14.91 7.81
CA LEU A 159 1.60 13.61 8.45
C LEU A 159 1.67 12.45 7.44
N ARG A 160 1.07 12.60 6.26
CA ARG A 160 1.14 11.56 5.21
C ARG A 160 2.59 11.27 4.79
N LYS A 161 3.43 12.30 4.67
CA LYS A 161 4.87 12.14 4.36
C LYS A 161 5.60 11.39 5.48
N LEU A 162 5.30 11.72 6.75
CA LEU A 162 5.89 11.03 7.90
C LEU A 162 5.46 9.56 7.98
N GLN A 163 4.18 9.27 7.72
CA GLN A 163 3.67 7.90 7.63
C GLN A 163 4.38 7.12 6.52
N ASN A 164 4.53 7.69 5.31
CA ASN A 164 5.29 7.06 4.23
C ASN A 164 6.76 6.84 4.63
N ARG A 165 7.40 7.82 5.28
CA ARG A 165 8.77 7.68 5.80
C ARG A 165 8.88 6.53 6.80
N SER A 166 7.89 6.35 7.68
CA SER A 166 7.86 5.22 8.61
C SER A 166 7.83 3.87 7.89
N LEU A 167 7.09 3.76 6.78
CA LEU A 167 7.09 2.54 5.95
C LEU A 167 8.48 2.30 5.33
N TYR A 168 9.12 3.34 4.80
CA TYR A 168 10.48 3.23 4.27
C TYR A 168 11.50 2.79 5.31
N ASN A 169 11.40 3.33 6.54
CA ASN A 169 12.26 2.91 7.66
C ASN A 169 12.06 1.42 7.97
N VAL A 170 10.82 0.92 7.97
CA VAL A 170 10.58 -0.52 8.15
C VAL A 170 11.20 -1.32 7.01
N ILE A 171 11.04 -0.87 5.75
CA ILE A 171 11.61 -1.57 4.59
C ILE A 171 13.14 -1.60 4.64
N SER A 172 13.78 -0.50 5.01
CA SER A 172 15.25 -0.40 5.06
C SER A 172 15.86 -1.28 6.15
N THR A 173 15.15 -1.52 7.25
CA THR A 173 15.59 -2.49 8.29
C THR A 173 15.47 -3.94 7.83
N THR A 174 14.57 -4.25 6.91
CA THR A 174 14.37 -5.62 6.41
C THR A 174 15.43 -6.02 5.38
N LYS A 175 16.31 -6.97 5.72
CA LYS A 175 17.42 -7.44 4.86
C LYS A 175 16.99 -7.81 3.44
N LEU A 176 15.86 -8.52 3.31
CA LEU A 176 15.40 -9.04 2.03
C LEU A 176 14.75 -7.99 1.13
N HIS A 177 14.23 -6.88 1.66
CA HIS A 177 13.47 -5.91 0.87
C HIS A 177 14.19 -4.59 0.68
N LYS A 178 15.30 -4.36 1.39
CA LYS A 178 16.09 -3.14 1.34
C LYS A 178 16.64 -2.83 -0.07
N LEU A 179 17.17 -3.82 -0.80
CA LEU A 179 17.98 -3.55 -2.01
C LEU A 179 17.21 -2.80 -3.10
N LEU A 180 15.95 -3.17 -3.36
CA LEU A 180 15.09 -2.48 -4.34
C LEU A 180 14.97 -0.98 -4.01
N PHE A 181 14.71 -0.66 -2.75
CA PHE A 181 14.49 0.71 -2.31
C PHE A 181 15.80 1.49 -2.09
N SER A 182 16.92 0.82 -1.82
CA SER A 182 18.24 1.46 -1.84
C SER A 182 18.68 1.83 -3.26
N ARG A 183 18.35 1.01 -4.27
CA ARG A 183 18.65 1.32 -5.67
C ARG A 183 17.80 2.45 -6.24
N ARG A 184 16.61 2.68 -5.67
CA ARG A 184 15.74 3.82 -6.03
C ARG A 184 16.42 5.17 -5.80
N GLU A 185 17.33 5.28 -4.85
CA GLU A 185 18.03 6.53 -4.52
C GLU A 185 19.14 6.88 -5.53
N LEU A 186 19.40 6.01 -6.52
CA LEU A 186 20.37 6.27 -7.57
C LEU A 186 19.75 7.14 -8.67
N ASP A 187 20.45 8.20 -9.07
CA ASP A 187 20.01 9.14 -10.11
C ASP A 187 19.80 8.48 -11.49
N SER A 188 20.37 7.29 -11.71
CA SER A 188 20.20 6.52 -12.94
C SER A 188 18.86 5.82 -13.09
N VAL A 189 18.03 5.78 -12.03
CA VAL A 189 16.77 5.02 -12.04
C VAL A 189 15.58 5.95 -12.29
N ASP A 190 14.97 5.82 -13.47
CA ASP A 190 13.68 6.45 -13.75
C ASP A 190 12.53 5.69 -13.06
N LEU A 191 12.05 6.25 -11.94
CA LEU A 191 10.92 5.72 -11.18
C LEU A 191 9.58 5.81 -11.92
N GLU A 192 9.40 6.84 -12.74
CA GLU A 192 8.15 7.07 -13.45
C GLU A 192 7.94 5.96 -14.49
N GLU A 193 8.96 5.67 -15.30
CA GLU A 193 8.92 4.55 -16.25
C GLU A 193 8.88 3.19 -15.54
N SER A 194 9.70 2.99 -14.50
CA SER A 194 9.76 1.74 -13.75
C SER A 194 8.43 1.36 -13.07
N THR A 195 7.58 2.35 -12.79
CA THR A 195 6.26 2.15 -12.16
C THR A 195 5.10 2.16 -13.15
N LEU A 196 5.33 2.35 -14.46
CA LEU A 196 4.27 2.41 -15.46
C LEU A 196 3.36 1.19 -15.41
N TRP A 197 3.93 0.00 -15.28
CA TRP A 197 3.15 -1.23 -15.16
C TRP A 197 2.28 -1.20 -13.90
N LEU A 198 2.78 -0.83 -12.71
CA LEU A 198 1.93 -0.72 -11.50
C LEU A 198 0.80 0.32 -11.62
N ARG A 199 1.02 1.40 -12.37
CA ARG A 199 0.06 2.51 -12.48
C ARG A 199 -0.98 2.32 -13.57
N LYS A 200 -0.62 1.66 -14.67
CA LYS A 200 -1.46 1.49 -15.86
C LYS A 200 -1.78 0.02 -16.17
N SER A 201 -1.34 -0.95 -15.36
CA SER A 201 -1.45 -2.38 -15.67
C SER A 201 -2.87 -2.84 -15.95
N MET A 202 -2.97 -3.67 -16.98
CA MET A 202 -4.08 -4.61 -17.19
C MET A 202 -3.90 -5.95 -16.47
N LEU A 203 -2.78 -6.13 -15.75
CA LEU A 203 -2.48 -7.36 -15.02
C LEU A 203 -3.54 -7.70 -13.99
N THR A 204 -3.80 -8.99 -13.85
CA THR A 204 -4.65 -9.49 -12.78
C THR A 204 -3.95 -9.27 -11.42
N PRO A 205 -4.73 -9.11 -10.32
CA PRO A 205 -4.18 -8.98 -8.97
C PRO A 205 -3.21 -10.11 -8.61
N GLN A 206 -3.44 -11.32 -9.11
CA GLN A 206 -2.62 -12.48 -8.82
C GLN A 206 -1.26 -12.46 -9.53
N GLU A 207 -1.23 -11.98 -10.77
CA GLU A 207 0.01 -11.83 -11.56
C GLU A 207 0.86 -10.70 -11.02
N GLU A 208 0.27 -9.54 -10.74
CA GLU A 208 0.96 -8.42 -10.11
C GLU A 208 1.58 -8.85 -8.77
N ALA A 209 0.83 -9.60 -7.95
CA ALA A 209 1.33 -10.11 -6.69
C ALA A 209 2.54 -11.05 -6.84
N LYS A 210 2.61 -11.84 -7.92
CA LYS A 210 3.78 -12.69 -8.22
C LYS A 210 5.00 -11.84 -8.57
N LEU A 211 4.82 -10.81 -9.41
CA LEU A 211 5.89 -9.90 -9.81
C LEU A 211 6.44 -9.10 -8.62
N ILE A 212 5.55 -8.54 -7.80
CA ILE A 212 5.94 -7.82 -6.58
C ILE A 212 6.72 -8.75 -5.64
N ASN A 213 6.22 -9.97 -5.42
CA ASN A 213 6.91 -10.96 -4.59
C ASN A 213 8.29 -11.35 -5.16
N LEU A 214 8.45 -11.36 -6.48
CA LEU A 214 9.72 -11.63 -7.12
C LEU A 214 10.73 -10.50 -6.86
N GLN A 215 10.30 -9.25 -7.06
CA GLN A 215 11.09 -8.04 -6.80
C GLN A 215 11.49 -7.94 -5.32
N ASP A 216 10.54 -8.19 -4.41
CA ASP A 216 10.76 -8.13 -2.96
C ASP A 216 11.76 -9.17 -2.47
N ARG A 217 11.93 -10.28 -3.19
CA ARG A 217 12.87 -11.33 -2.81
C ARG A 217 14.29 -11.07 -3.30
N ASN A 218 14.54 -9.94 -3.97
CA ASN A 218 15.86 -9.48 -4.42
C ASN A 218 16.71 -10.64 -4.95
N LEU A 219 16.39 -11.06 -6.18
CA LEU A 219 16.81 -12.30 -6.84
C LEU A 219 18.32 -12.62 -6.94
N GLN A 220 19.19 -11.88 -6.25
CA GLN A 220 20.61 -12.19 -6.08
C GLN A 220 20.88 -13.61 -5.53
N TRP A 221 19.90 -14.28 -4.91
CA TRP A 221 20.03 -15.67 -4.44
C TRP A 221 19.52 -16.75 -5.40
N MET A 222 19.09 -16.41 -6.61
CA MET A 222 18.77 -17.42 -7.64
C MET A 222 20.00 -17.76 -8.48
N SER A 223 21.16 -17.88 -7.84
CA SER A 223 22.16 -18.83 -8.31
C SER A 223 21.50 -20.20 -8.33
N SER A 224 21.67 -20.95 -9.41
CA SER A 224 21.19 -22.32 -9.55
C SER A 224 21.49 -23.11 -8.27
N LYS A 225 20.43 -23.45 -7.53
CA LYS A 225 20.36 -24.32 -6.34
C LYS A 225 20.63 -23.66 -4.99
N LYS A 226 19.54 -23.50 -4.20
CA LYS A 226 19.43 -23.90 -2.78
C LYS A 226 17.96 -23.85 -2.31
N ASN A 227 17.49 -24.93 -1.70
CA ASN A 227 16.10 -25.10 -1.24
C ASN A 227 15.71 -24.09 -0.14
N HIS A 228 14.44 -23.70 -0.09
CA HIS A 228 13.92 -22.88 1.01
C HIS A 228 13.94 -23.66 2.33
N LYS A 229 14.79 -23.26 3.28
CA LYS A 229 15.04 -23.99 4.55
C LYS A 229 13.79 -24.33 5.37
N LYS A 230 12.68 -23.59 5.22
CA LYS A 230 11.46 -23.80 6.02
C LYS A 230 10.41 -24.69 5.36
N CYS A 231 10.44 -24.88 4.04
CA CYS A 231 9.41 -25.68 3.34
C CYS A 231 9.94 -26.64 2.28
N GLY A 232 11.26 -26.72 2.08
CA GLY A 232 11.89 -27.65 1.13
C GLY A 232 11.64 -27.36 -0.35
N LYS A 233 10.65 -26.52 -0.68
CA LYS A 233 10.29 -26.17 -2.06
C LYS A 233 11.30 -25.17 -2.64
N TYR A 234 11.69 -25.41 -3.90
CA TYR A 234 12.41 -24.43 -4.72
C TYR A 234 11.43 -23.78 -5.70
N LEU A 235 11.67 -22.52 -6.03
CA LEU A 235 10.91 -21.80 -7.06
C LEU A 235 11.71 -21.92 -8.36
N ASP A 236 11.19 -22.72 -9.29
CA ASP A 236 11.76 -22.84 -10.63
C ASP A 236 11.27 -21.69 -11.50
N VAL A 237 12.12 -20.69 -11.65
CA VAL A 237 11.82 -19.46 -12.41
C VAL A 237 11.70 -19.78 -13.90
N GLY A 238 12.48 -20.75 -14.40
CA GLY A 238 12.49 -21.14 -15.82
C GLY A 238 11.22 -21.87 -16.24
N LYS A 239 10.57 -22.59 -15.33
CA LYS A 239 9.24 -23.18 -15.58
C LYS A 239 8.09 -22.19 -15.42
N GLN A 240 8.24 -21.13 -14.64
CA GLN A 240 7.19 -20.13 -14.42
C GLN A 240 7.25 -18.95 -15.40
N MET A 241 8.42 -18.64 -15.97
CA MET A 241 8.61 -17.59 -16.97
C MET A 241 9.74 -17.98 -17.93
N LYS A 242 9.43 -18.06 -19.23
CA LYS A 242 10.45 -18.18 -20.30
C LYS A 242 11.18 -16.84 -20.40
N PHE A 243 12.37 -16.70 -19.80
CA PHE A 243 13.27 -15.58 -20.08
C PHE A 243 14.50 -16.08 -20.85
N GLN A 244 14.81 -15.41 -21.96
CA GLN A 244 16.13 -15.48 -22.60
C GLN A 244 17.15 -14.83 -21.66
N THR A 245 18.31 -15.46 -21.54
CA THR A 245 19.44 -15.01 -20.71
C THR A 245 19.99 -13.67 -21.22
N PHE A 246 20.13 -12.69 -20.33
CA PHE A 246 20.80 -11.41 -20.61
C PHE A 246 22.26 -11.42 -20.14
N SER A 247 23.10 -10.60 -20.80
CA SER A 247 24.54 -10.54 -20.59
C SER A 247 24.90 -9.77 -19.31
N LYS A 248 26.13 -9.97 -18.80
CA LYS A 248 26.64 -9.36 -17.55
C LYS A 248 26.64 -7.82 -17.52
N HIS A 249 26.51 -7.13 -18.66
CA HIS A 249 26.39 -5.67 -18.70
C HIS A 249 24.95 -5.16 -18.60
N ASP A 250 23.95 -6.03 -18.79
CA ASP A 250 22.53 -5.68 -18.69
C ASP A 250 22.00 -5.72 -17.25
N THR A 251 22.83 -6.10 -16.28
CA THR A 251 22.43 -6.23 -14.87
C THR A 251 22.25 -4.88 -14.15
N GLU A 252 22.74 -3.79 -14.73
CA GLU A 252 22.69 -2.46 -14.13
C GLU A 252 21.48 -1.63 -14.57
N ILE A 253 20.86 -1.96 -15.72
CA ILE A 253 19.77 -1.17 -16.31
C ILE A 253 18.38 -1.78 -16.04
N VAL A 254 18.30 -2.98 -15.44
CA VAL A 254 17.05 -3.76 -15.48
C VAL A 254 16.62 -4.20 -14.07
N ILE A 255 15.89 -3.34 -13.34
CA ILE A 255 14.90 -3.82 -12.35
C ILE A 255 13.69 -4.35 -13.12
N ILE A 256 13.85 -5.38 -13.96
CA ILE A 256 12.75 -5.82 -14.83
C ILE A 256 12.86 -7.35 -15.09
N PRO A 257 11.84 -8.04 -15.66
CA PRO A 257 11.49 -7.79 -17.07
C PRO A 257 9.99 -7.73 -17.49
N TRP A 258 9.70 -6.68 -18.28
CA TRP A 258 8.98 -6.67 -19.58
C TRP A 258 7.46 -6.40 -19.64
N VAL A 259 7.09 -5.13 -19.92
CA VAL A 259 5.86 -4.79 -20.69
C VAL A 259 6.19 -4.08 -22.02
N VAL A 260 7.43 -3.60 -22.22
CA VAL A 260 7.81 -2.87 -23.46
C VAL A 260 7.86 -3.78 -24.70
N THR A 261 7.77 -5.10 -24.55
CA THR A 261 7.82 -6.01 -25.70
C THR A 261 6.50 -6.47 -26.24
N TYR A 262 5.36 -6.11 -25.66
CA TYR A 262 4.10 -6.33 -26.38
C TYR A 262 4.00 -5.48 -27.66
N SER A 263 4.62 -4.28 -27.69
CA SER A 263 4.66 -3.46 -28.90
C SER A 263 5.78 -3.82 -29.89
N PHE A 264 6.86 -4.45 -29.42
CA PHE A 264 7.99 -4.82 -30.27
C PHE A 264 7.84 -6.23 -30.84
N VAL A 265 7.29 -7.17 -30.05
CA VAL A 265 7.04 -8.56 -30.48
C VAL A 265 5.90 -8.64 -31.49
N LEU A 266 4.89 -7.76 -31.43
CA LEU A 266 3.89 -7.66 -32.51
C LEU A 266 4.47 -7.13 -33.83
N ARG A 267 5.60 -6.41 -33.79
CA ARG A 267 6.27 -5.88 -34.99
C ARG A 267 7.25 -6.88 -35.62
N GLU A 268 7.88 -7.71 -34.78
CA GLU A 268 8.88 -8.71 -35.19
C GLU A 268 8.29 -10.10 -35.49
N LEU A 269 7.07 -10.41 -35.04
CA LEU A 269 6.44 -11.72 -35.31
C LEU A 269 5.68 -11.83 -36.65
N GLY A 270 5.74 -10.83 -37.53
CA GLY A 270 5.20 -10.97 -38.89
C GLY A 270 3.73 -11.43 -38.95
N VAL A 271 2.94 -11.19 -37.90
CA VAL A 271 1.50 -11.44 -37.94
C VAL A 271 0.90 -10.26 -38.70
N ALA A 272 0.76 -10.47 -40.01
CA ALA A 272 -0.03 -9.61 -40.87
C ALA A 272 -1.36 -9.33 -40.16
N ALA A 273 -1.64 -8.06 -39.93
CA ALA A 273 -3.00 -7.57 -39.73
C ALA A 273 -3.79 -7.95 -40.99
N THR A 274 -4.38 -9.14 -40.96
CA THR A 274 -5.44 -9.55 -41.87
C THR A 274 -6.74 -9.36 -41.12
N GLY A 275 -7.62 -8.61 -41.76
CA GLY A 275 -8.66 -7.83 -41.11
C GLY A 275 -9.79 -8.63 -40.51
N ILE A 276 -10.52 -7.95 -39.64
CA ILE A 276 -11.97 -8.04 -39.58
C ILE A 276 -12.43 -6.59 -39.44
N THR A 277 -13.15 -6.16 -40.47
CA THR A 277 -14.02 -4.97 -40.59
C THR A 277 -15.05 -4.91 -39.48
#